data_AF-A0A2E8XX11-F1
#
_entry.id   AF-A0A2E8XX11-F1
#
_cell.length_a   1.000
_cell.length_b   1.000
_cell.length_c   1.000
_cell.angle_alpha   90.00
_cell.angle_beta   90.00
_cell.angle_gamma   90.00
#
_symmetry.space_group_name_H-M   'P 1'
#
loop_
_entity.id
_entity.type
_entity.pdbx_description
1 polymer ?
#
loop_
_entity_poly.entity_id
_entity_poly.type
_entity_poly.pdbx_seq_one_letter_code
_entity_poly.pdbx_strand_id
1 'polypeptide(L)'
;MEDYEILYLSMVIFTCYGFNLAQGLRAAINRGDTVRITPKILCSIYCISVSIIALTIASNTAFSDLFTYLHIFIILFQSAMIWYPKPD
;
A
#
# COMPACT_ATOMS: atom_id res chain seq x y z
N MET A 1 21.38 -11.64 16.91
CA MET A 1 20.72 -10.40 16.49
C MET A 1 19.58 -10.87 15.61
N GLU A 2 18.35 -10.88 16.12
CA GLU A 2 17.19 -11.31 15.34
C GLU A 2 17.13 -10.51 14.03
N ASP A 3 16.65 -11.15 12.97
CA ASP A 3 16.56 -10.65 11.57
C ASP A 3 15.61 -9.43 11.39
N TYR A 4 15.50 -8.57 12.39
CA TYR A 4 14.68 -7.36 12.37
C TYR A 4 15.01 -6.45 11.18
N GLU A 5 16.28 -6.32 10.82
CA GLU A 5 16.69 -5.55 9.64
C GLU A 5 16.10 -6.12 8.35
N ILE A 6 16.10 -7.45 8.20
CA ILE A 6 15.51 -8.14 7.05
C ILE A 6 13.98 -7.99 7.06
N LEU A 7 13.35 -8.04 8.24
CA LEU A 7 11.91 -7.81 8.37
C LEU A 7 11.53 -6.37 7.97
N TYR A 8 12.26 -5.36 8.46
CA TYR A 8 12.02 -3.96 8.08
C TYR A 8 12.29 -3.74 6.58
N LEU A 9 13.37 -4.29 6.04
CA LEU A 9 13.67 -4.20 4.61
C LEU A 9 12.54 -4.85 3.77
N SER A 10 12.06 -6.02 4.19
CA SER A 10 10.95 -6.71 3.53
C SER A 10 9.68 -5.85 3.52
N MET A 11 9.38 -5.14 4.61
CA MET A 11 8.23 -4.23 4.66
C MET A 11 8.35 -3.07 3.69
N VAL A 12 9.52 -2.46 3.62
CA VAL A 12 9.77 -1.37 2.66
C VAL A 12 9.56 -1.88 1.24
N ILE A 13 10.12 -3.05 0.90
CA ILE A 13 9.98 -3.65 -0.42
C ILE A 13 8.51 -3.95 -0.76
N PHE A 14 7.76 -4.60 0.15
CA PHE A 14 6.35 -4.91 -0.09
C PHE A 14 5.48 -3.65 -0.19
N THR A 15 5.76 -2.63 0.62
CA THR A 15 5.05 -1.35 0.57
C THR A 15 5.30 -0.66 -0.78
N CYS A 16 6.56 -0.58 -1.20
CA CYS A 16 6.95 -0.03 -2.51
C CYS A 16 6.30 -0.78 -3.68
N TYR A 17 6.23 -2.11 -3.60
CA TYR A 17 5.57 -2.91 -4.63
C TYR A 17 4.06 -2.63 -4.70
N GLY A 18 3.41 -2.48 -3.53
CA GLY A 18 2.01 -2.10 -3.44
C GLY A 18 1.73 -0.75 -4.09
N PHE A 19 2.59 0.24 -3.82
CA PHE A 19 2.53 1.54 -4.47
C PHE A 19 2.68 1.43 -5.99
N ASN A 20 3.69 0.72 -6.48
CA ASN A 20 3.90 0.52 -7.91
C ASN A 20 2.68 -0.11 -8.60
N LEU A 21 2.02 -1.08 -7.94
CA LEU A 21 0.82 -1.70 -8.48
C LEU A 21 -0.35 -0.71 -8.62
N ALA A 22 -0.62 0.14 -7.62
CA ALA A 22 -1.64 1.17 -7.78
C ALA A 22 -1.28 2.24 -8.78
N GLN A 23 -0.01 2.66 -8.85
CA GLN A 23 0.42 3.63 -9.86
C GLN A 23 0.20 3.06 -11.26
N GLY A 24 0.49 1.77 -11.47
CA GLY A 24 0.17 1.07 -12.71
C GLY A 24 -1.34 1.08 -13.03
N LEU A 25 -2.18 0.78 -12.03
CA LEU A 25 -3.64 0.85 -12.17
C LEU A 25 -4.12 2.28 -12.47
N ARG A 26 -3.62 3.28 -11.75
CA ARG A 26 -3.97 4.69 -11.94
C ARG A 26 -3.55 5.18 -13.32
N ALA A 27 -2.36 4.80 -13.79
CA ALA A 27 -1.90 5.13 -15.12
C ALA A 27 -2.83 4.55 -16.20
N ALA A 28 -3.30 3.30 -16.04
CA ALA A 28 -4.28 2.70 -16.94
C ALA A 28 -5.63 3.43 -16.91
N ILE A 29 -6.15 3.75 -15.70
CA ILE A 29 -7.38 4.55 -15.54
C ILE A 29 -7.26 5.91 -16.23
N ASN A 30 -6.14 6.60 -16.05
CA ASN A 30 -5.89 7.92 -16.64
C ASN A 30 -5.78 7.88 -18.17
N ARG A 31 -5.30 6.77 -18.75
CA ARG A 31 -5.30 6.57 -20.22
C ARG A 31 -6.70 6.26 -20.77
N GLY A 32 -7.68 6.01 -19.92
CA GLY A 32 -9.02 5.57 -20.34
C GLY A 32 -9.11 4.07 -20.61
N ASP A 33 -8.12 3.28 -20.18
CA ASP A 33 -8.15 1.82 -20.31
C ASP A 33 -9.26 1.22 -19.43
N THR A 34 -9.94 0.18 -19.90
CA THR A 34 -10.94 -0.55 -19.11
C THR A 34 -10.26 -1.38 -18.02
N VAL A 35 -10.11 -0.81 -16.82
CA VAL A 35 -9.57 -1.52 -15.66
C VAL A 35 -10.68 -2.32 -14.98
N ARG A 36 -10.58 -3.65 -15.07
CA ARG A 36 -11.52 -4.58 -14.39
C ARG A 36 -11.52 -4.35 -12.88
N ILE A 37 -12.66 -4.65 -12.23
CA ILE A 37 -12.80 -4.47 -10.78
C ILE A 37 -11.94 -5.45 -9.96
N THR A 38 -11.70 -6.66 -10.48
CA THR A 38 -10.92 -7.69 -9.77
C THR A 38 -9.48 -7.24 -9.44
N PRO A 39 -8.69 -6.69 -10.39
CA PRO A 39 -7.39 -6.07 -10.07
C PRO A 39 -7.45 -4.97 -9.00
N LYS A 40 -8.50 -4.13 -9.01
CA LYS A 40 -8.67 -3.06 -8.02
C LYS A 40 -8.82 -3.62 -6.60
N ILE A 41 -9.65 -4.65 -6.47
CA ILE A 41 -9.89 -5.35 -5.19
C ILE A 41 -8.60 -6.03 -4.71
N LEU A 42 -7.93 -6.81 -5.57
CA LEU A 42 -6.69 -7.50 -5.20
C LEU A 42 -5.57 -6.52 -4.79
N CYS A 43 -5.43 -5.41 -5.51
CA CYS A 43 -4.47 -4.36 -5.15
C CYS A 43 -4.80 -3.71 -3.79
N SER A 44 -6.09 -3.50 -3.50
CA SER A 44 -6.54 -2.97 -2.20
C SER A 44 -6.25 -3.96 -1.06
N ILE A 45 -6.57 -5.25 -1.25
CA ILE A 45 -6.30 -6.31 -0.26
C ILE A 45 -4.79 -6.41 0.01
N TYR A 46 -3.97 -6.37 -1.03
CA TYR A 46 -2.52 -6.41 -0.91
C TYR A 46 -1.99 -5.24 -0.06
N CYS A 47 -2.39 -4.01 -0.39
CA CYS A 47 -1.94 -2.81 0.32
C CYS A 47 -2.35 -2.80 1.81
N ILE A 48 -3.60 -3.20 2.09
CA ILE A 48 -4.11 -3.31 3.46
C ILE A 48 -3.34 -4.40 4.24
N SER A 49 -3.11 -5.56 3.64
CA SER A 49 -2.40 -6.67 4.28
C SER A 49 -0.97 -6.29 4.65
N VAL A 50 -0.23 -5.68 3.70
CA VAL A 50 1.15 -5.21 3.95
C VAL A 50 1.18 -4.19 5.08
N SER A 51 0.21 -3.28 5.11
CA SER A 51 0.13 -2.27 6.16
C SER A 51 -0.19 -2.87 7.54
N ILE A 52 -1.11 -3.82 7.64
CA ILE A 52 -1.41 -4.51 8.90
C ILE A 52 -0.18 -5.26 9.43
N ILE A 53 0.53 -5.97 8.54
CA ILE A 53 1.77 -6.66 8.90
C ILE A 53 2.82 -5.66 9.41
N ALA A 54 2.97 -4.53 8.72
CA ALA A 54 3.91 -3.48 9.10
C ALA A 54 3.61 -2.89 10.48
N LEU A 55 2.35 -2.60 10.78
CA LEU A 55 1.91 -2.11 12.08
C LEU A 55 2.11 -3.13 13.20
N THR A 56 1.87 -4.41 12.90
CA THR A 56 2.06 -5.47 13.90
C THR A 56 3.52 -5.54 14.35
N ILE A 57 4.46 -5.45 13.42
CA ILE A 57 5.90 -5.53 13.73
C ILE A 57 6.41 -4.22 14.33
N ALA A 58 5.93 -3.06 13.86
CA ALA A 58 6.33 -1.76 14.39
C ALA A 58 5.67 -1.39 15.74
N SER A 59 4.68 -2.17 16.20
CA SER A 59 3.84 -1.85 17.37
C SER A 59 4.62 -1.61 18.67
N ASN A 60 5.75 -2.30 18.86
CA ASN A 60 6.57 -2.20 20.07
C ASN A 60 7.76 -1.24 19.92
N THR A 61 7.81 -0.45 18.84
CA THR A 61 8.88 0.53 18.61
C THR A 61 8.54 1.89 19.20
N ALA A 62 9.55 2.70 19.52
CA ALA A 62 9.36 4.08 19.99
C ALA A 62 8.67 4.99 18.94
N PHE A 63 8.54 4.54 17.69
CA PHE A 63 7.94 5.26 16.58
C PHE A 63 6.62 4.63 16.11
N SER A 64 6.00 3.76 16.91
CA SER A 64 4.78 3.03 16.54
C SER A 64 3.64 3.94 16.07
N ASP A 65 3.43 5.09 16.72
CA ASP A 65 2.42 6.08 16.33
C ASP A 65 2.69 6.68 14.95
N LEU A 66 3.96 6.98 14.66
CA LEU A 66 4.38 7.51 13.35
C LEU A 66 4.16 6.47 12.25
N PHE A 67 4.54 5.21 12.49
CA PHE A 67 4.30 4.12 11.54
C PHE A 67 2.80 3.88 11.33
N THR A 68 2.00 3.94 12.40
CA THR A 68 0.54 3.85 12.35
C THR A 68 -0.06 4.93 11.48
N TYR A 69 0.29 6.18 11.72
CA TYR A 69 -0.14 7.31 10.90
C TYR A 69 0.24 7.13 9.43
N LEU A 70 1.50 6.77 9.16
CA LEU A 70 2.01 6.60 7.80
C LEU A 70 1.24 5.50 7.05
N HIS A 71 1.04 4.34 7.65
CA HIS A 71 0.34 3.25 6.97
C HIS A 71 -1.15 3.51 6.76
N ILE A 72 -1.82 4.19 7.70
CA ILE A 72 -3.20 4.65 7.48
C ILE A 72 -3.25 5.60 6.29
N PHE A 73 -2.33 6.57 6.22
CA PHE A 73 -2.22 7.49 5.09
C PHE A 73 -2.00 6.74 3.76
N ILE A 74 -1.09 5.76 3.74
CA ILE A 74 -0.81 4.91 2.56
C ILE A 74 -2.09 4.19 2.09
N ILE A 75 -2.85 3.56 3.00
CA ILE A 75 -4.09 2.85 2.65
C ILE A 75 -5.11 3.81 2.03
N LEU A 76 -5.30 4.99 2.63
CA LEU A 76 -6.25 5.99 2.14
C LEU A 76 -5.84 6.52 0.76
N PHE A 77 -4.57 6.89 0.61
CA PHE A 77 -4.01 7.39 -0.64
C PHE A 77 -4.13 6.35 -1.77
N GLN A 78 -3.74 5.11 -1.50
CA GLN A 78 -3.86 4.00 -2.43
C GLN A 78 -5.31 3.76 -2.86
N SER A 79 -6.22 3.79 -1.88
CA SER A 79 -7.65 3.59 -2.14
C SER A 79 -8.19 4.68 -3.06
N ALA A 80 -7.83 5.95 -2.82
CA ALA A 80 -8.21 7.05 -3.70
C ALA A 80 -7.68 6.83 -5.14
N MET A 81 -6.41 6.43 -5.29
CA MET A 81 -5.78 6.21 -6.59
C MET A 81 -6.45 5.10 -7.41
N ILE A 82 -6.89 4.02 -6.77
CA ILE A 82 -7.49 2.86 -7.45
C ILE A 82 -8.96 3.09 -7.79
N TRP A 83 -9.69 3.71 -6.87
CA TRP A 83 -11.15 3.76 -6.92
C TRP A 83 -11.70 5.04 -7.53
N TYR A 84 -10.95 6.15 -7.52
CA TYR A 84 -11.40 7.35 -8.20
C TYR A 84 -11.39 7.19 -9.71
N PRO A 85 -12.40 7.75 -10.39
CA PRO A 85 -12.45 7.74 -11.84
C PRO A 85 -11.28 8.53 -12.43
N LYS A 86 -11.15 8.44 -13.75
CA LYS A 86 -10.32 9.35 -14.52
C LYS A 86 -10.66 10.80 -14.11
N PRO A 87 -9.67 11.68 -13.92
CA PRO A 87 -9.91 13.11 -13.74
C PRO A 87 -10.45 13.71 -15.05
N ASP A 88 -11.35 14.67 -14.93
CA ASP A 88 -11.93 15.41 -16.07
C ASP A 88 -10.86 16.17 -16.87
#